data_AF-A0A0D5ZHD6-F1
#
_entry.id   AF-A0A0D5ZHD6-F1
#
_cell.length_a   1.000
_cell.length_b   1.000
_cell.length_c   1.000
_cell.angle_alpha   90.00
_cell.angle_beta   90.00
_cell.angle_gamma   90.00
#
_symmetry.space_group_name_H-M   'P 1'
#
loop_
_entity.id
_entity.type
_entity.pdbx_description
1 polymer ?
#
loop_
_entity_poly.entity_id
_entity_poly.type
_entity_poly.pdbx_seq_one_letter_code
_entity_poly.pdbx_strand_id
1 'polypeptide(L)'
;MAGDFDREQNLKEKIISDLTEGEKSISGLQKSLESKGVNHHRLYLTGYLKALVDIGLLKEKEIKPARIYFPLYHESKDIYDYTGRISRLYDEDSSGDNVLMILYTLFSRPIFMREIERCNVDLPRSYRKVSSQKRLDYIKKLEETGIKIPQNNMMIEPTHRDVSQLVHFMRELVISVFDLKRYTLPEESTQKTLD
;
A
#
# COMPACT_ATOMS: atom_id res chain seq x y z
N MET A 1 6.10 -2.38 -32.35
CA MET A 1 5.35 -1.70 -31.25
C MET A 1 5.95 -1.91 -29.85
N ALA A 2 7.05 -2.68 -29.68
CA ALA A 2 7.67 -2.89 -28.36
C ALA A 2 8.65 -1.78 -27.90
N GLY A 3 9.01 -0.83 -28.77
CA GLY A 3 10.07 0.16 -28.50
C GLY A 3 9.63 1.44 -27.78
N ASP A 4 8.35 1.84 -27.86
CA ASP A 4 7.87 3.07 -27.21
C ASP A 4 7.51 2.87 -25.74
N PHE A 5 6.96 1.71 -25.37
CA PHE A 5 6.61 1.38 -23.99
C PHE A 5 7.83 1.36 -23.05
N ASP A 6 8.97 0.88 -23.55
CA ASP A 6 10.22 0.79 -22.79
C ASP A 6 10.84 2.20 -22.55
N ARG A 7 10.66 3.11 -23.52
CA ARG A 7 11.08 4.52 -23.39
C ARG A 7 10.22 5.30 -22.40
N GLU A 8 8.92 5.03 -22.35
CA GLU A 8 7.99 5.67 -21.40
C GLU A 8 8.22 5.21 -19.96
N GLN A 9 8.47 3.92 -19.73
CA GLN A 9 8.85 3.43 -18.39
C GLN A 9 10.15 4.06 -17.90
N ASN A 10 11.14 4.21 -18.80
CA ASN A 10 12.41 4.85 -18.49
C ASN A 10 12.23 6.35 -18.12
N LEU A 11 11.34 7.07 -18.81
CA LEU A 11 11.10 8.49 -18.54
C LEU A 11 10.43 8.70 -17.17
N LYS A 12 9.42 7.89 -16.84
CA LYS A 12 8.76 7.90 -15.53
C LYS A 12 9.77 7.75 -14.39
N GLU A 13 10.60 6.71 -14.47
CA GLU A 13 11.59 6.40 -13.44
C GLU A 13 12.61 7.53 -13.27
N LYS A 14 13.09 8.10 -14.39
CA LYS A 14 13.98 9.26 -14.37
C LYS A 14 13.33 10.47 -13.69
N ILE A 15 12.07 10.79 -13.99
CA ILE A 15 11.35 11.91 -13.36
C ILE A 15 11.19 11.68 -11.86
N ILE A 16 10.78 10.48 -11.45
CA ILE A 16 10.58 10.15 -10.03
C ILE A 16 11.90 10.23 -9.27
N SER A 17 12.97 9.64 -9.81
CA SER A 17 14.32 9.72 -9.23
C SER A 17 14.77 11.18 -9.09
N ASP A 18 14.52 12.00 -10.10
CA ASP A 18 14.93 13.40 -10.11
C ASP A 18 14.18 14.27 -9.09
N LEU A 19 12.92 13.92 -8.83
CA LEU A 19 12.07 14.54 -7.82
C LEU A 19 12.31 14.00 -6.40
N THR A 20 13.00 12.87 -6.27
CA THR A 20 13.42 12.29 -4.97
C THR A 20 14.47 13.18 -4.29
N GLU A 21 15.30 13.84 -5.09
CA GLU A 21 16.37 14.75 -4.63
C GLU A 21 15.84 16.14 -4.23
N GLY A 22 14.56 16.44 -4.52
CA GLY A 22 13.91 17.70 -4.17
C GLY A 22 12.78 18.08 -5.13
N GLU A 23 11.87 18.94 -4.66
CA GLU A 23 10.75 19.44 -5.47
C GLU A 23 11.27 20.30 -6.64
N LYS A 24 10.72 20.12 -7.85
CA LYS A 24 11.19 20.83 -9.04
C LYS A 24 10.04 21.40 -9.85
N SER A 25 10.28 22.56 -10.47
CA SER A 25 9.39 23.11 -11.50
C SER A 25 9.59 22.40 -12.84
N ILE A 26 8.69 22.63 -13.81
CA ILE A 26 8.83 22.11 -15.18
C ILE A 26 10.20 22.46 -15.77
N SER A 27 10.63 23.72 -15.61
CA SER A 27 11.93 24.19 -16.11
C SER A 27 13.11 23.52 -15.38
N GLY A 28 12.96 23.23 -14.09
CA GLY A 28 13.98 22.51 -13.32
C GLY A 28 14.12 21.06 -13.75
N LEU A 29 12.99 20.37 -13.94
CA LEU A 29 12.95 19.00 -14.45
C LEU A 29 13.52 18.91 -15.87
N GLN A 30 13.18 19.86 -16.74
CA GLN A 30 13.70 19.89 -18.10
C GLN A 30 15.23 19.96 -18.11
N LYS A 31 15.84 20.87 -17.35
CA LYS A 31 17.30 20.99 -17.26
C LYS A 31 17.96 19.72 -16.72
N SER A 32 17.33 19.07 -15.75
CA SER A 32 17.86 17.87 -15.12
C SER A 32 17.72 16.62 -16.02
N LEU A 33 16.64 16.53 -16.79
CA LEU A 33 16.46 15.49 -17.79
C LEU A 33 17.42 15.68 -18.97
N GLU A 34 17.63 16.91 -19.43
CA GLU A 34 18.58 17.25 -20.48
C GLU A 34 20.02 16.85 -20.09
N SER A 35 20.43 17.11 -18.84
CA SER A 35 21.75 16.67 -18.34
C SER A 35 21.89 15.15 -18.24
N LYS A 36 20.77 14.43 -18.12
CA LYS A 36 20.67 12.95 -18.14
C LYS A 36 20.44 12.37 -19.55
N GLY A 37 20.64 13.19 -20.61
CA GLY A 37 20.54 12.78 -22.01
C GLY A 37 19.11 12.61 -22.53
N VAL A 38 18.12 13.11 -21.80
CA VAL A 38 16.69 13.04 -22.16
C VAL A 38 16.23 14.42 -22.63
N ASN A 39 16.08 14.60 -23.94
CA ASN A 39 15.69 15.87 -24.53
C ASN A 39 14.30 15.75 -25.16
N HIS A 40 13.27 16.05 -24.36
CA HIS A 40 11.88 16.10 -24.81
C HIS A 40 11.40 17.55 -24.91
N HIS A 41 10.52 17.81 -25.87
CA HIS A 41 9.85 19.11 -25.97
C HIS A 41 9.10 19.44 -24.69
N ARG A 42 9.14 20.72 -24.29
CA ARG A 42 8.49 21.21 -23.06
C ARG A 42 6.99 20.91 -22.99
N LEU A 43 6.28 20.97 -24.12
CA LEU A 43 4.86 20.64 -24.19
C LEU A 43 4.61 19.16 -23.85
N TYR A 44 5.46 18.26 -24.35
CA TYR A 44 5.40 16.83 -24.04
C TYR A 44 5.66 16.58 -22.56
N LEU A 45 6.71 17.18 -21.99
CA LEU A 45 7.01 17.05 -20.55
C LEU A 45 5.86 17.58 -19.69
N THR A 46 5.24 18.68 -20.09
CA THR A 46 4.09 19.27 -19.36
C THR A 46 2.88 18.34 -19.40
N GLY A 47 2.55 17.79 -20.57
CA GLY A 47 1.46 16.80 -20.70
C GLY A 47 1.73 15.52 -19.91
N TYR A 48 2.97 15.03 -19.95
CA TYR A 48 3.39 13.83 -19.22
C TYR A 48 3.31 14.02 -17.70
N LEU A 49 3.84 15.14 -17.17
CA LEU A 49 3.72 15.47 -15.75
C LEU A 49 2.27 15.62 -15.32
N LYS A 50 1.41 16.20 -16.17
CA LYS A 50 -0.01 16.31 -15.88
C LYS A 50 -0.66 14.92 -15.78
N ALA A 51 -0.37 14.02 -16.72
CA ALA A 51 -0.83 12.64 -16.66
C ALA A 51 -0.36 11.92 -15.38
N LEU A 52 0.91 12.12 -14.98
CA LEU A 52 1.45 11.55 -13.73
C LEU A 52 0.75 12.07 -12.47
N VAL A 53 0.33 13.35 -12.47
CA VAL A 53 -0.51 13.91 -11.39
C VAL A 53 -1.90 13.27 -11.41
N ASP A 54 -2.51 13.14 -12.60
CA ASP A 54 -3.86 12.63 -12.76
C ASP A 54 -3.98 11.15 -12.34
N ILE A 55 -2.92 10.35 -12.53
CA ILE A 55 -2.85 8.96 -12.04
C ILE A 55 -2.30 8.83 -10.61
N GLY A 56 -2.05 9.93 -9.91
CA GLY A 56 -1.66 9.94 -8.50
C GLY A 56 -0.21 9.53 -8.23
N LEU A 57 0.70 9.61 -9.20
CA LEU A 57 2.14 9.39 -8.96
C LEU A 57 2.88 10.66 -8.52
N LEU A 58 2.37 11.83 -8.90
CA LEU A 58 2.92 13.13 -8.51
C LEU A 58 1.82 13.98 -7.86
N LYS A 59 2.25 14.98 -7.09
CA LYS A 59 1.40 16.14 -6.75
C LYS A 59 1.98 17.39 -7.40
N GLU A 60 1.09 18.33 -7.73
CA GLU A 60 1.45 19.68 -8.18
C GLU A 60 1.00 20.72 -7.15
N LYS A 61 1.84 21.74 -6.93
CA LYS A 61 1.49 22.95 -6.19
C LYS A 61 1.78 24.15 -7.06
N GLU A 62 0.80 25.05 -7.16
CA GLU A 62 0.97 26.30 -7.87
C GLU A 62 1.65 27.33 -6.97
N ILE A 63 2.86 27.74 -7.33
CA ILE A 63 3.62 28.81 -6.68
C ILE A 63 4.02 29.79 -7.76
N LYS A 64 3.23 30.86 -7.92
CA LYS A 64 3.43 31.84 -9.00
C LYS A 64 4.90 32.31 -9.07
N PRO A 65 5.50 32.37 -10.27
CA PRO A 65 4.90 32.15 -11.59
C PRO A 65 4.93 30.69 -12.09
N ALA A 66 5.27 29.71 -11.25
CA ALA A 66 5.53 28.33 -11.68
C ALA A 66 4.60 27.30 -11.01
N ARG A 67 4.56 26.10 -11.60
CA ARG A 67 4.07 24.89 -10.93
C ARG A 67 5.25 24.09 -10.46
N ILE A 68 5.20 23.65 -9.21
CA ILE A 68 6.19 22.78 -8.60
C ILE A 68 5.59 21.39 -8.46
N TYR A 69 6.35 20.39 -8.88
CA TYR A 69 5.98 18.98 -8.79
C TYR A 69 6.81 18.33 -7.70
N PHE A 70 6.17 17.42 -6.98
CA PHE A 70 6.79 16.59 -5.97
C PHE A 70 6.29 15.16 -6.12
N PRO A 71 7.15 14.17 -5.85
CA PRO A 71 6.73 12.80 -5.94
C PRO A 71 5.65 12.56 -4.89
N LEU A 72 4.53 11.98 -5.30
CA LEU A 72 3.64 11.43 -4.32
C LEU A 72 4.27 10.10 -3.89
N TYR A 73 5.15 10.16 -2.89
CA TYR A 73 5.44 8.98 -2.09
C TYR A 73 4.15 8.63 -1.35
N HIS A 74 3.25 7.94 -2.04
CA HIS A 74 2.83 6.73 -1.40
C HIS A 74 4.10 5.89 -1.33
N GLU A 75 4.67 5.71 -0.12
CA GLU A 75 4.96 4.32 0.25
C GLU A 75 3.70 3.60 -0.21
N SER A 76 3.78 2.86 -1.32
CA SER A 76 2.60 2.24 -1.92
C SER A 76 2.10 1.31 -0.84
N LYS A 77 1.11 1.78 -0.07
CA LYS A 77 0.68 1.09 1.13
C LYS A 77 0.12 -0.22 0.64
N ASP A 78 0.82 -1.29 0.96
CA ASP A 78 0.38 -2.59 0.55
C ASP A 78 -0.72 -3.07 1.50
N ILE A 79 -1.22 -4.27 1.25
CA ILE A 79 -2.27 -4.83 2.09
C ILE A 79 -1.85 -4.93 3.57
N TYR A 80 -0.57 -5.16 3.85
CA TYR A 80 -0.05 -5.27 5.21
C TYR A 80 -0.05 -3.90 5.91
N ASP A 81 0.32 -2.84 5.20
CA ASP A 81 0.29 -1.47 5.71
C ASP A 81 -1.12 -1.02 6.10
N TYR A 82 -2.08 -1.24 5.20
CA TYR A 82 -3.49 -0.87 5.44
C TYR A 82 -4.07 -1.69 6.59
N THR A 83 -3.89 -3.01 6.56
CA THR A 83 -4.46 -3.93 7.55
C THR A 83 -3.90 -3.63 8.95
N GLY A 84 -2.59 -3.44 9.07
CA GLY A 84 -1.95 -3.09 10.34
C GLY A 84 -2.41 -1.73 10.87
N ARG A 85 -2.45 -0.71 10.01
CA ARG A 85 -2.93 0.63 10.40
C ARG A 85 -4.37 0.61 10.89
N ILE A 86 -5.29 -0.01 10.14
CA ILE A 86 -6.70 -0.07 10.50
C ILE A 86 -6.88 -0.81 11.83
N SER A 87 -6.18 -1.93 12.00
CA SER A 87 -6.26 -2.74 13.22
C SER A 87 -5.81 -1.94 14.45
N ARG A 88 -4.68 -1.22 14.38
CA ARG A 88 -4.21 -0.37 15.48
C ARG A 88 -5.14 0.80 15.80
N LEU A 89 -5.77 1.39 14.79
CA LEU A 89 -6.72 2.50 15.00
C LEU A 89 -8.02 2.04 15.65
N TYR A 90 -8.41 0.78 15.42
CA TYR A 90 -9.61 0.19 16.03
C TYR A 90 -9.34 -0.23 17.48
N ASP A 91 -8.30 -1.04 17.69
CA ASP A 91 -7.88 -1.51 19.00
C ASP A 91 -6.41 -1.96 18.94
N GLU A 92 -5.53 -1.20 19.60
CA GLU A 92 -4.08 -1.45 19.61
C GLU A 92 -3.73 -2.78 20.30
N ASP A 93 -4.43 -3.11 21.39
CA ASP A 93 -4.14 -4.30 22.22
C ASP A 93 -4.50 -5.61 21.50
N SER A 94 -5.53 -5.59 20.65
CA SER A 94 -5.96 -6.74 19.83
C SER A 94 -5.50 -6.66 18.37
N SER A 95 -4.64 -5.69 18.03
CA SER A 95 -4.23 -5.42 16.65
C SER A 95 -3.65 -6.65 15.93
N GLY A 96 -2.87 -7.49 16.62
CA GLY A 96 -2.34 -8.74 16.08
C GLY A 96 -3.41 -9.77 15.70
N ASP A 97 -4.40 -9.96 16.57
CA ASP A 97 -5.51 -10.90 16.34
C ASP A 97 -6.41 -10.39 15.19
N ASN A 98 -6.63 -9.09 15.12
CA ASN A 98 -7.38 -8.43 14.05
C ASN A 98 -6.70 -8.60 12.68
N VAL A 99 -5.39 -8.31 12.61
CA VAL A 99 -4.60 -8.52 11.38
C VAL A 99 -4.66 -9.97 10.92
N LEU A 100 -4.49 -10.92 11.86
CA LEU A 100 -4.57 -12.35 11.54
C LEU A 100 -5.93 -12.71 10.94
N MET A 101 -7.03 -12.22 11.51
CA MET A 101 -8.38 -12.48 11.02
C MET A 101 -8.61 -11.91 9.61
N ILE A 102 -8.16 -10.68 9.36
CA ILE A 102 -8.32 -10.00 8.06
C ILE A 102 -7.51 -10.73 6.99
N LEU A 103 -6.21 -10.94 7.20
CA LEU A 103 -5.35 -11.60 6.22
C LEU A 103 -5.78 -13.04 5.94
N TYR A 104 -6.16 -13.79 6.98
CA TYR A 104 -6.67 -15.16 6.83
C TYR A 104 -7.90 -15.19 5.91
N THR A 105 -8.80 -14.21 6.07
CA THR A 105 -10.01 -14.09 5.24
C THR A 105 -9.64 -13.73 3.81
N LEU A 106 -8.83 -12.69 3.60
CA LEU A 106 -8.44 -12.21 2.27
C LEU A 106 -7.69 -13.25 1.45
N PHE A 107 -6.75 -13.97 2.07
CA PHE A 107 -5.91 -14.94 1.38
C PHE A 107 -6.54 -16.33 1.32
N SER A 108 -7.63 -16.57 2.06
CA SER A 108 -8.31 -17.88 2.14
C SER A 108 -7.36 -19.02 2.53
N ARG A 109 -6.35 -18.71 3.37
CA ARG A 109 -5.36 -19.65 3.88
C ARG A 109 -4.84 -19.19 5.25
N PRO A 110 -4.23 -20.09 6.04
CA PRO A 110 -3.44 -19.69 7.19
C PRO A 110 -2.32 -18.70 6.82
N ILE A 111 -1.84 -17.95 7.81
CA ILE A 111 -0.95 -16.81 7.62
C ILE A 111 0.41 -17.11 8.22
N PHE A 112 1.47 -16.81 7.49
CA PHE A 112 2.83 -16.92 8.01
C PHE A 112 3.09 -15.81 9.02
N MET A 113 3.83 -16.10 10.10
CA MET A 113 4.13 -15.10 11.14
C MET A 113 4.80 -13.84 10.56
N ARG A 114 5.69 -14.01 9.58
CA ARG A 114 6.32 -12.88 8.89
C ARG A 114 5.34 -11.95 8.18
N GLU A 115 4.19 -12.46 7.74
CA GLU A 115 3.14 -11.63 7.14
C GLU A 115 2.49 -10.72 8.21
N ILE A 116 2.38 -11.19 9.45
CA ILE A 116 1.94 -10.37 10.58
C ILE A 116 2.98 -9.33 10.96
N GLU A 117 4.25 -9.73 11.03
CA GLU A 117 5.37 -8.81 11.33
C GLU A 117 5.42 -7.64 10.33
N ARG A 118 5.11 -7.90 9.05
CA ARG A 118 5.00 -6.85 8.01
C ARG A 118 3.89 -5.83 8.26
N CYS A 119 2.87 -6.17 9.04
CA CYS A 119 1.80 -5.23 9.40
C CYS A 119 2.21 -4.26 10.51
N ASN A 120 3.39 -4.44 11.13
CA ASN A 120 3.88 -3.62 12.23
C ASN A 120 2.89 -3.57 13.42
N VAL A 121 2.36 -4.73 13.80
CA VAL A 121 1.46 -4.91 14.95
C VAL A 121 2.09 -5.87 15.95
N ASP A 122 1.55 -5.89 17.17
CA ASP A 122 1.90 -6.92 18.14
C ASP A 122 1.52 -8.32 17.61
N LEU A 123 2.21 -9.34 18.12
CA LEU A 123 1.91 -10.71 17.75
C LEU A 123 0.50 -11.10 18.25
N PRO A 124 -0.28 -11.85 17.45
CA PRO A 124 -1.59 -12.34 17.87
C PRO A 124 -1.47 -13.19 19.13
N ARG A 125 -2.48 -13.11 19.99
CA ARG A 125 -2.59 -13.90 21.22
C ARG A 125 -3.52 -15.10 21.02
N SER A 126 -4.47 -14.99 20.09
CA SER A 126 -5.58 -15.91 19.89
C SER A 126 -5.44 -16.69 18.58
N TYR A 127 -4.47 -17.61 18.52
CA TYR A 127 -4.17 -18.37 17.30
C TYR A 127 -3.91 -19.86 17.54
N ARG A 128 -4.09 -20.65 16.47
CA ARG A 128 -3.69 -22.04 16.37
C ARG A 128 -2.54 -22.18 15.37
N LYS A 129 -1.54 -22.99 15.71
CA LYS A 129 -0.44 -23.34 14.80
C LYS A 129 -0.90 -24.39 13.79
N VAL A 130 -0.54 -24.18 12.52
CA VAL A 130 -0.76 -25.16 11.46
C VAL A 130 0.27 -26.29 11.59
N SER A 131 -0.16 -27.53 11.33
CA SER A 131 0.74 -28.69 11.36
C SER A 131 1.84 -28.60 10.30
N SER A 132 3.01 -29.20 10.60
CA SER A 132 4.17 -29.17 9.70
C SER A 132 3.86 -29.69 8.30
N GLN A 133 3.06 -30.76 8.19
CA GLN A 133 2.68 -31.35 6.89
C GLN A 133 1.84 -30.37 6.05
N LYS A 134 0.74 -29.86 6.62
CA LYS A 134 -0.16 -28.92 5.92
C LYS A 134 0.57 -27.63 5.55
N ARG A 135 1.50 -27.18 6.40
CA ARG A 135 2.37 -26.03 6.12
C ARG A 135 3.29 -26.29 4.91
N LEU A 136 3.95 -27.44 4.83
CA LEU A 136 4.81 -27.78 3.70
C LEU A 136 4.01 -27.84 2.39
N ASP A 137 2.77 -28.33 2.43
CA ASP A 137 1.89 -28.34 1.26
C ASP A 137 1.57 -26.91 0.77
N TYR A 138 1.35 -25.95 1.68
CA TYR A 138 1.17 -24.54 1.31
C TYR A 138 2.44 -23.91 0.73
N ILE A 139 3.61 -24.18 1.33
CA ILE A 139 4.89 -23.67 0.82
C ILE A 139 5.09 -24.16 -0.61
N LYS A 140 4.91 -25.46 -0.86
CA LYS A 140 5.02 -26.02 -2.21
C LYS A 140 4.07 -25.34 -3.21
N LYS A 141 2.79 -25.18 -2.85
CA LYS A 141 1.80 -24.52 -3.71
C LYS A 141 2.15 -23.05 -4.01
N LEU A 142 2.74 -22.34 -3.05
CA LEU A 142 3.16 -20.95 -3.23
C LEU A 142 4.47 -20.84 -4.03
N GLU A 143 5.37 -21.81 -3.90
CA GLU A 143 6.58 -21.91 -4.74
C GLU A 143 6.21 -22.15 -6.21
N GLU A 144 5.19 -22.97 -6.48
CA GLU A 144 4.63 -23.19 -7.82
C GLU A 144 4.10 -21.90 -8.47
N THR A 145 3.67 -20.91 -7.67
CA THR A 145 3.24 -19.58 -8.16
C THR A 145 4.38 -18.55 -8.16
N GLY A 146 5.62 -18.96 -7.87
CA GLY A 146 6.81 -18.11 -7.88
C GLY A 146 7.12 -17.43 -6.53
N ILE A 147 6.34 -17.70 -5.48
CA ILE A 147 6.55 -17.12 -4.14
C ILE A 147 7.43 -18.07 -3.32
N LYS A 148 8.70 -17.69 -3.10
CA LYS A 148 9.63 -18.48 -2.28
C LYS A 148 9.45 -18.17 -0.80
N ILE A 149 9.19 -19.20 0.01
CA ILE A 149 8.97 -19.06 1.46
C ILE A 149 9.93 -19.94 2.24
N PRO A 150 10.69 -19.40 3.20
CA PRO A 150 11.54 -20.20 4.07
C PRO A 150 10.76 -21.29 4.82
N GLN A 151 11.24 -22.53 4.79
CA GLN A 151 10.57 -23.69 5.38
C GLN A 151 10.43 -23.63 6.90
N ASN A 152 11.20 -22.79 7.59
CA ASN A 152 11.10 -22.61 9.04
C ASN A 152 10.01 -21.62 9.46
N ASN A 153 9.39 -20.90 8.52
CA ASN A 153 8.38 -19.89 8.85
C ASN A 153 7.13 -20.54 9.46
N MET A 154 6.71 -20.08 10.63
CA MET A 154 5.53 -20.61 11.31
C MET A 154 4.27 -20.09 10.64
N MET A 155 3.25 -20.94 10.53
CA MET A 155 1.97 -20.59 9.93
C MET A 155 0.86 -20.76 10.97
N ILE A 156 -0.03 -19.78 11.08
CA ILE A 156 -1.03 -19.66 12.11
C ILE A 156 -2.41 -19.34 11.53
N GLU A 157 -3.46 -19.71 12.24
CA GLU A 157 -4.85 -19.40 11.90
C GLU A 157 -5.60 -18.92 13.15
N PRO A 158 -6.61 -18.03 13.00
CA PRO A 158 -7.34 -17.50 14.15
C PRO A 158 -8.19 -18.59 14.81
N THR A 159 -8.31 -18.56 16.14
CA THR A 159 -9.16 -19.50 16.89
C THR A 159 -10.64 -19.12 16.86
N HIS A 160 -10.93 -17.83 16.72
CA HIS A 160 -12.28 -17.27 16.66
C HIS A 160 -12.39 -16.28 15.50
N ARG A 161 -13.61 -16.10 14.99
CA ARG A 161 -13.89 -15.12 13.94
C ARG A 161 -15.11 -14.30 14.35
N ASP A 162 -14.89 -13.03 14.64
CA ASP A 162 -15.98 -12.08 14.78
C ASP A 162 -16.32 -11.52 13.40
N VAL A 163 -17.46 -11.95 12.86
CA VAL A 163 -17.91 -11.54 11.52
C VAL A 163 -18.25 -10.06 11.48
N SER A 164 -18.83 -9.51 12.55
CA SER A 164 -19.20 -8.10 12.62
C SER A 164 -17.95 -7.21 12.59
N GLN A 165 -16.95 -7.58 13.40
CA GLN A 165 -15.67 -6.89 13.43
C GLN A 165 -14.92 -7.01 12.08
N LEU A 166 -14.94 -8.20 11.48
CA LEU A 166 -14.36 -8.43 10.15
C LEU A 166 -15.01 -7.56 9.08
N VAL A 167 -16.35 -7.46 9.05
CA VAL A 167 -17.07 -6.60 8.09
C VAL A 167 -16.69 -5.14 8.29
N HIS A 168 -16.57 -4.68 9.54
CA HIS A 168 -16.07 -3.34 9.85
C HIS A 168 -14.67 -3.12 9.26
N PHE A 169 -13.72 -4.02 9.50
CA PHE A 169 -12.37 -3.92 8.94
C PHE A 169 -12.35 -3.93 7.41
N MET A 170 -13.14 -4.80 6.78
CA MET A 170 -13.23 -4.85 5.32
C MET A 170 -13.78 -3.54 4.74
N ARG A 171 -14.78 -2.94 5.40
CA ARG A 171 -15.29 -1.60 5.04
C ARG A 171 -14.20 -0.54 5.16
N GLU A 172 -13.50 -0.47 6.30
CA GLU A 172 -12.44 0.53 6.52
C GLU A 172 -11.28 0.37 5.53
N LEU A 173 -10.98 -0.86 5.11
CA LEU A 173 -9.96 -1.16 4.11
C LEU A 173 -10.37 -0.63 2.74
N VAL A 174 -11.60 -0.89 2.31
CA VAL A 174 -12.12 -0.35 1.04
C VAL A 174 -12.17 1.19 1.09
N ILE A 175 -12.65 1.79 2.18
CA ILE A 175 -12.66 3.25 2.34
C ILE A 175 -11.23 3.82 2.25
N SER A 176 -10.26 3.17 2.88
CA SER A 176 -8.87 3.64 2.93
C SER A 176 -8.12 3.47 1.61
N VAL A 177 -8.37 2.39 0.88
CA VAL A 177 -7.72 2.10 -0.41
C VAL A 177 -8.27 3.02 -1.51
N PHE A 178 -9.57 3.28 -1.52
CA PHE A 178 -10.25 4.08 -2.56
C PHE A 178 -10.52 5.54 -2.16
N ASP A 179 -9.99 6.00 -1.02
CA ASP A 179 -10.22 7.34 -0.44
C ASP A 179 -11.71 7.75 -0.41
N LEU A 180 -12.58 6.82 0.00
CA LEU A 180 -14.04 7.01 -0.03
C LEU A 180 -14.56 7.90 1.10
N LYS A 181 -13.69 8.50 1.91
CA LYS A 181 -14.06 9.31 3.08
C LYS A 181 -15.03 10.44 2.75
N ARG A 182 -14.95 10.99 1.54
CA ARG A 182 -15.83 12.06 1.05
C ARG A 182 -17.26 11.59 0.78
N TYR A 183 -17.46 10.29 0.61
CA TYR A 183 -18.74 9.65 0.33
C TYR A 183 -19.35 8.99 1.58
N THR A 184 -18.61 8.95 2.69
CA THR A 184 -19.07 8.40 3.96
C THR A 184 -19.49 9.51 4.90
N LEU A 185 -20.65 9.35 5.53
CA LEU A 185 -21.02 10.20 6.65
C LEU A 185 -20.17 9.82 7.87
N PRO A 186 -19.73 10.78 8.69
CA PRO A 186 -19.12 10.47 9.97
C PRO A 186 -20.13 9.66 10.81
N GLU A 187 -19.67 8.58 11.43
CA GLU A 187 -20.50 7.85 12.39
C GLU A 187 -20.82 8.79 13.56
N GLU A 188 -22.10 8.85 13.94
CA GLU A 188 -22.51 9.58 15.14
C GLU A 188 -21.75 8.98 16.32
N SER A 189 -20.81 9.74 16.89
CA SER A 189 -20.18 9.35 18.14
C SER A 189 -21.28 9.24 19.17
N THR A 190 -21.65 8.02 19.57
CA THR A 190 -22.37 7.79 20.82
C THR A 190 -21.47 8.34 21.93
N GLN A 191 -21.66 9.61 22.26
CA GLN A 191 -21.22 10.18 23.52
C GLN A 191 -21.83 9.29 24.59
N LYS A 192 -21.01 8.45 25.21
CA LYS A 192 -21.34 7.92 26.53
C LYS A 192 -21.34 9.12 27.46
N THR A 193 -22.53 9.67 27.69
CA THR A 193 -22.76 10.55 28.81
C THR A 193 -22.39 9.74 30.06
N LEU A 194 -21.35 10.18 30.76
CA LEU A 194 -21.02 9.70 32.09
C LEU A 194 -22.10 10.25 33.02
N ASP A 195 -22.98 9.38 33.49
CA ASP A 195 -23.76 9.58 34.73
C ASP A 195 -22.94 9.05 35.92
#